data_AF-A0A0S7XK66-F1
#
_entry.id   AF-A0A0S7XK66-F1
#
_cell.length_a   1.000
_cell.length_b   1.000
_cell.length_c   1.000
_cell.angle_alpha   90.00
_cell.angle_beta   90.00
_cell.angle_gamma   90.00
#
_symmetry.space_group_name_H-M   'P 1'
#
loop_
_entity.id
_entity.type
_entity.pdbx_description
1 polymer ?
#
loop_
_entity_poly.entity_id
_entity_poly.type
_entity_poly.pdbx_seq_one_letter_code
_entity_poly.pdbx_strand_id
1 'polypeptide(L)'
;MTPRERVLAALSGERTDFVPLTCYASLLPDCELSRSLQADGLCVVSSRCPARAETPNVHYDSQQWQQDGRTWTRHLIRTPAGEVEQIARQEAGYGSFWVSQYYVKSPDDYRVLEF
;
A
#
# COMPACT_ATOMS: atom_id res chain seq x y z
N MET A 1 -0.93 22.58 -21.92
CA MET A 1 -1.40 22.30 -20.55
C MET A 1 -0.18 22.11 -19.65
N THR A 2 -0.24 22.54 -18.38
CA THR A 2 0.77 22.15 -17.39
C THR A 2 0.70 20.64 -17.11
N PRO A 3 1.77 20.01 -16.59
CA PRO A 3 1.72 18.59 -16.20
C PRO A 3 0.55 18.27 -15.26
N ARG A 4 0.30 19.14 -14.27
CA ARG A 4 -0.83 19.03 -13.34
C ARG A 4 -2.19 19.10 -14.05
N GLU A 5 -2.39 20.11 -14.91
CA GLU A 5 -3.63 20.25 -15.68
C GLU A 5 -3.90 19.01 -16.54
N ARG A 6 -2.86 18.48 -17.19
CA ARG A 6 -2.96 17.29 -18.03
C ARG A 6 -3.40 16.06 -17.24
N VAL A 7 -2.84 15.84 -16.05
CA VAL A 7 -3.25 14.74 -15.15
C VAL A 7 -4.71 14.89 -14.74
N LEU A 8 -5.14 16.09 -14.31
CA LEU A 8 -6.51 16.30 -13.86
C LEU A 8 -7.55 16.19 -14.99
N ALA A 9 -7.22 16.69 -16.18
CA ALA A 9 -8.05 16.55 -17.37
C ALA A 9 -8.21 15.07 -17.76
N ALA A 10 -7.11 14.31 -17.80
CA ALA A 10 -7.15 12.87 -18.08
C ALA A 10 -7.99 12.10 -17.05
N LEU A 11 -7.84 12.40 -15.75
CA LEU A 11 -8.64 11.78 -14.68
C LEU A 11 -10.14 12.14 -14.77
N SER A 12 -10.47 13.28 -15.36
CA SER A 12 -11.85 13.74 -15.56
C SER A 12 -12.46 13.29 -16.91
N GLY A 13 -11.72 12.51 -17.70
CA GLY A 13 -12.16 12.05 -19.02
C GLY A 13 -12.11 13.12 -20.12
N GLU A 14 -11.43 14.25 -19.86
CA GLU A 14 -11.26 15.32 -20.82
C GLU A 14 -10.13 15.04 -21.80
N ARG A 15 -10.14 15.72 -22.94
CA ARG A 15 -9.08 15.60 -23.95
C ARG A 15 -7.82 16.33 -23.48
N THR A 16 -6.69 15.64 -23.55
CA THR A 16 -5.36 16.21 -23.26
C THR A 16 -4.56 16.48 -24.53
N ASP A 17 -3.54 17.35 -24.42
CA ASP A 17 -2.56 17.60 -25.49
C ASP A 17 -1.60 16.41 -25.71
N PHE A 18 -1.27 15.68 -24.64
CA PHE A 18 -0.52 14.41 -24.65
C PHE A 18 -1.03 13.48 -23.55
N VAL A 19 -0.67 12.19 -23.59
CA VAL A 19 -0.94 11.27 -22.48
C VAL A 19 -0.03 11.65 -21.30
N PRO A 20 -0.58 11.98 -20.11
CA PRO A 20 0.26 12.31 -18.95
C PRO A 20 1.05 11.09 -18.47
N LEU A 21 2.32 11.32 -18.13
CA LEU A 21 3.16 10.32 -17.47
C LEU A 21 3.15 10.54 -15.96
N THR A 22 2.84 9.49 -15.20
CA THR A 22 2.79 9.51 -13.75
C THR A 22 3.59 8.35 -13.15
N CYS A 23 4.17 8.55 -11.96
CA CYS A 23 4.82 7.49 -11.20
C CYS A 23 4.41 7.58 -9.73
N TYR A 24 4.18 6.44 -9.07
CA TYR A 24 3.95 6.41 -7.63
C TYR A 24 5.21 6.85 -6.88
N ALA A 25 5.05 7.68 -5.86
CA ALA A 25 6.17 8.19 -5.05
C ALA A 25 7.07 7.08 -4.49
N SER A 26 6.50 5.93 -4.13
CA SER A 26 7.23 4.77 -3.60
C SER A 26 8.06 4.02 -4.64
N LEU A 27 7.81 4.25 -5.93
CA LEU A 27 8.51 3.58 -7.03
C LEU A 27 9.53 4.48 -7.73
N LEU A 28 9.56 5.77 -7.41
CA LEU A 28 10.46 6.72 -8.05
C LEU A 28 11.81 6.75 -7.30
N PRO A 29 12.91 6.29 -7.90
CA PRO A 29 14.21 6.31 -7.24
C PRO A 29 14.67 7.75 -6.98
N ASP A 30 15.37 8.00 -5.88
CA ASP A 30 16.02 9.30 -5.66
C ASP A 30 17.33 9.38 -6.44
N CYS A 31 17.24 9.81 -7.70
CA CYS A 31 18.38 9.98 -8.59
C CYS A 31 18.19 11.13 -9.58
N GLU A 32 19.27 11.48 -10.29
CA GLU A 32 19.27 12.57 -11.28
C GLU A 32 18.27 12.33 -12.42
N LEU A 33 18.18 11.09 -12.92
CA LEU A 33 17.21 10.73 -13.97
C LEU A 33 15.78 11.02 -13.53
N SER A 34 15.40 10.65 -12.31
CA SER A 34 14.07 10.94 -11.76
C SER A 34 13.80 12.45 -11.66
N ARG A 35 14.81 13.26 -11.36
CA ARG A 35 14.69 14.72 -11.33
C ARG A 35 14.54 15.30 -12.74
N SER A 36 15.31 14.80 -13.71
CA SER A 36 15.18 15.20 -15.12
C SER A 36 13.78 14.88 -15.65
N LEU A 37 13.29 13.65 -15.43
CA LEU A 37 11.94 13.25 -15.86
C LEU A 37 10.85 14.12 -15.24
N GLN A 38 11.00 14.52 -13.97
CA GLN A 38 10.08 15.46 -13.31
C GLN A 38 10.14 16.86 -13.95
N ALA A 39 11.34 17.36 -14.26
CA ALA A 39 11.49 18.62 -14.99
C ALA A 39 10.84 18.57 -16.38
N ASP A 40 10.88 17.41 -17.04
CA ASP A 40 10.25 17.16 -18.34
C ASP A 40 8.73 16.91 -18.25
N GLY A 41 8.16 16.83 -17.04
CA GLY A 41 6.72 16.78 -16.80
C GLY A 41 6.18 15.47 -16.20
N LEU A 42 7.03 14.54 -15.74
CA LEU A 42 6.60 13.41 -14.92
C LEU A 42 5.93 13.91 -13.64
N CYS A 43 4.70 13.45 -13.40
CA CYS A 43 3.95 13.78 -12.19
C CYS A 43 4.05 12.68 -11.14
N VAL A 44 4.47 13.03 -9.92
CA VAL A 44 4.56 12.11 -8.79
C VAL A 44 3.20 11.97 -8.11
N VAL A 45 2.70 10.74 -8.00
CA VAL A 45 1.44 10.42 -7.34
C VAL A 45 1.73 9.86 -5.95
N SER A 46 1.17 10.50 -4.93
CA SER A 46 1.24 10.02 -3.55
C SER A 46 -0.17 9.87 -2.99
N SER A 47 -0.46 8.73 -2.39
CA SER A 47 -1.70 8.53 -1.65
C SER A 47 -1.63 9.30 -0.33
N ARG A 48 -2.69 10.03 -0.01
CA ARG A 48 -2.87 10.69 1.28
C ARG A 48 -4.15 10.16 1.90
N CYS A 49 -4.12 9.88 3.20
CA CYS A 49 -5.32 9.52 3.95
C CYS A 49 -5.99 10.83 4.41
N PRO A 50 -7.15 11.22 3.85
CA PRO A 50 -7.80 12.49 4.20
C PRO A 50 -8.44 12.47 5.60
N ALA A 51 -8.59 11.28 6.19
CA ALA A 51 -9.16 11.09 7.50
C ALA A 51 -8.32 10.12 8.32
N ARG A 52 -8.37 10.25 9.64
CA ARG A 52 -7.82 9.25 10.55
C ARG A 52 -8.89 8.19 10.80
N ALA A 53 -8.56 6.92 10.58
CA ALA A 53 -9.37 5.82 11.03
C ALA A 53 -8.93 5.43 12.46
N GLU A 54 -9.89 5.22 13.36
CA GLU A 54 -9.64 4.73 14.71
C GLU A 54 -10.51 3.51 14.96
N THR A 55 -9.90 2.47 15.53
CA THR A 55 -10.58 1.21 15.92
C THR A 55 -10.37 1.02 17.42
N PRO A 56 -11.26 1.56 18.28
CA PRO A 56 -11.11 1.50 19.73
C PRO A 56 -11.01 0.05 20.23
N ASN A 57 -10.17 -0.19 21.22
CA ASN A 57 -9.95 -1.52 21.83
C ASN A 57 -9.41 -2.60 20.87
N VAL A 58 -8.95 -2.21 19.67
CA VAL A 58 -8.25 -3.10 18.74
C VAL A 58 -6.76 -2.81 18.80
N HIS A 59 -5.97 -3.85 19.04
CA HIS A 59 -4.50 -3.77 19.03
C HIS A 59 -3.95 -4.53 17.83
N TYR A 60 -3.03 -3.88 17.11
CA TYR A 60 -2.32 -4.45 15.98
C TYR A 60 -0.86 -4.65 16.34
N ASP A 61 -0.36 -5.86 16.15
CA ASP A 61 1.04 -6.20 16.32
C ASP A 61 1.60 -6.76 15.01
N SER A 62 2.83 -6.41 14.70
CA SER A 62 3.55 -6.91 13.53
C SER A 62 4.94 -7.36 13.94
N GLN A 63 5.28 -8.60 13.62
CA GLN A 63 6.61 -9.15 13.84
C GLN A 63 7.17 -9.64 12.51
N GLN A 64 8.40 -9.22 12.21
CA GLN A 64 9.12 -9.65 11.02
C GLN A 64 10.28 -10.57 11.39
N TRP A 65 10.55 -11.56 10.53
CA TRP A 65 11.71 -12.43 10.64
C TRP A 65 12.24 -12.83 9.27
N GLN A 66 13.48 -13.31 9.22
CA GLN A 66 14.09 -13.88 8.02
C GLN A 66 13.98 -15.40 8.06
N GLN A 67 13.54 -16.01 6.97
CA GLN A 67 13.51 -17.46 6.81
C GLN A 67 13.66 -17.80 5.33
N ASP A 68 14.59 -18.69 5.01
CA ASP A 68 14.91 -19.14 3.65
C ASP A 68 15.23 -17.99 2.67
N GLY A 69 15.95 -16.98 3.15
CA GLY A 69 16.32 -15.78 2.37
C GLY A 69 15.14 -14.87 2.02
N ARG A 70 14.00 -15.03 2.71
CA ARG A 70 12.80 -14.20 2.54
C ARG A 70 12.44 -13.54 3.85
N THR A 71 11.96 -12.29 3.75
CA THR A 71 11.31 -11.61 4.86
C THR A 71 9.91 -12.16 5.04
N TRP A 72 9.61 -12.64 6.24
CA TRP A 72 8.28 -13.04 6.67
C TRP A 72 7.73 -12.02 7.65
N THR A 73 6.42 -11.90 7.71
CA THR A 73 5.71 -11.00 8.61
C THR A 73 4.49 -11.71 9.16
N ARG A 74 4.35 -11.68 10.49
CA ARG A 74 3.15 -12.10 11.22
C ARG A 74 2.44 -10.83 11.66
N HIS A 75 1.21 -10.70 11.22
CA HIS A 75 0.29 -9.67 11.69
C HIS A 75 -0.68 -10.31 12.67
N LEU A 76 -0.85 -9.70 13.84
CA LEU A 76 -1.76 -10.15 14.89
C LEU A 76 -2.73 -9.02 15.19
N ILE A 77 -4.02 -9.35 15.20
CA ILE A 77 -5.10 -8.45 15.60
C ILE A 77 -5.66 -9.00 16.90
N ARG A 78 -5.69 -8.17 17.94
CA ARG A 78 -6.30 -8.50 19.24
C ARG A 78 -7.49 -7.60 19.48
N THR A 79 -8.61 -8.21 19.82
CA THR A 79 -9.87 -7.54 20.20
C THR A 79 -10.43 -8.18 21.46
N PRO A 80 -11.42 -7.56 22.12
CA PRO A 80 -12.17 -8.21 23.20
C PRO A 80 -12.88 -9.50 22.77
N ALA A 81 -13.16 -9.69 21.48
CA ALA A 81 -13.81 -10.88 20.95
C ALA A 81 -12.82 -12.03 20.65
N GLY A 82 -11.51 -11.78 20.73
CA GLY A 82 -10.46 -12.78 20.51
C GLY A 82 -9.26 -12.24 19.73
N GLU A 83 -8.44 -13.15 19.22
CA GLU A 83 -7.24 -12.83 18.45
C GLU A 83 -7.22 -13.60 17.12
N VAL A 84 -6.76 -12.94 16.06
CA VAL A 84 -6.54 -13.56 14.74
C VAL A 84 -5.19 -13.13 14.18
N GLU A 85 -4.57 -14.03 13.41
CA GLU A 85 -3.25 -13.78 12.85
C GLU A 85 -3.14 -14.17 11.38
N GLN A 86 -2.38 -13.37 10.65
CA GLN A 86 -2.01 -13.60 9.26
C GLN A 86 -0.49 -13.74 9.18
N ILE A 87 -0.03 -14.69 8.37
CA ILE A 87 1.39 -14.80 8.00
C ILE A 87 1.50 -14.49 6.52
N ALA A 88 2.41 -13.60 6.18
CA ALA A 88 2.75 -13.26 4.81
C ALA A 88 4.27 -13.25 4.62
N ARG A 89 4.71 -13.50 3.40
CA ARG A 89 6.10 -13.31 2.98
C ARG A 89 6.20 -12.16 2.00
N GLN A 90 7.28 -11.41 2.06
CA GLN A 90 7.56 -10.32 1.15
C GLN A 90 8.24 -10.84 -0.11
N GLU A 91 7.81 -10.38 -1.28
CA GLU A 91 8.54 -10.61 -2.53
C GLU A 91 9.60 -9.53 -2.79
N ALA A 92 10.66 -9.89 -3.52
CA ALA A 92 11.88 -9.08 -3.64
C ALA A 92 11.81 -7.93 -4.67
N GLY A 93 10.79 -7.92 -5.54
CA GLY A 93 10.61 -6.94 -6.60
C GLY A 93 9.96 -5.65 -6.12
N TYR A 94 8.66 -5.69 -5.82
CA TYR A 94 7.87 -4.52 -5.40
C TYR A 94 7.61 -4.45 -3.89
N GLY A 95 8.15 -5.40 -3.12
CA GLY A 95 7.90 -5.50 -1.68
C GLY A 95 6.48 -5.96 -1.33
N SER A 96 5.77 -6.57 -2.28
CA SER A 96 4.39 -7.04 -2.10
C SER A 96 4.32 -8.19 -1.09
N PHE A 97 3.20 -8.30 -0.40
CA PHE A 97 2.97 -9.40 0.54
C PHE A 97 2.22 -10.54 -0.14
N TRP A 98 2.77 -11.74 -0.02
CA TRP A 98 2.10 -12.99 -0.37
C TRP A 98 1.63 -13.68 0.90
N VAL A 99 0.31 -13.72 1.09
CA VAL A 99 -0.31 -14.34 2.27
C VAL A 99 -0.10 -15.85 2.20
N SER A 100 0.56 -16.42 3.21
CA SER A 100 0.71 -17.87 3.39
C SER A 100 -0.32 -18.46 4.33
N GLN A 101 -0.82 -17.65 5.28
CA GLN A 101 -1.87 -18.02 6.21
C GLN A 101 -2.77 -16.80 6.39
N TYR A 102 -4.06 -16.94 6.09
CA TYR A 102 -5.07 -15.89 6.27
C TYR A 102 -5.50 -15.74 7.72
N TYR A 103 -6.06 -14.57 8.06
CA TYR A 103 -6.68 -14.33 9.37
C TYR A 103 -7.82 -15.30 9.66
N VAL A 104 -8.70 -15.52 8.68
CA VAL A 104 -9.89 -16.38 8.81
C VAL A 104 -9.50 -17.83 8.50
N LYS A 105 -9.56 -18.69 9.52
CA LYS A 105 -9.31 -20.14 9.45
C LYS A 105 -10.60 -20.93 9.72
N SER A 106 -11.57 -20.29 10.35
CA SER A 106 -12.88 -20.81 10.68
C SER A 106 -13.93 -19.68 10.69
N PRO A 107 -15.23 -19.99 10.59
CA PRO A 107 -16.30 -18.99 10.69
C PRO A 107 -16.26 -18.17 11.99
N ASP A 108 -15.72 -18.76 13.06
CA ASP A 108 -15.60 -18.13 14.36
C ASP A 108 -14.63 -16.94 14.37
N ASP A 109 -13.67 -16.89 13.45
CA ASP A 109 -12.68 -15.81 13.35
C ASP A 109 -13.32 -14.48 12.88
N TYR A 110 -14.49 -14.54 12.22
CA TYR A 110 -15.21 -13.33 11.81
C TYR A 110 -15.59 -12.46 13.01
N ARG A 111 -15.92 -13.06 14.16
CA ARG A 111 -16.28 -12.29 15.36
C ARG A 111 -15.17 -11.33 15.81
N VAL A 112 -13.91 -11.69 15.53
CA VAL A 112 -12.73 -10.88 15.89
C VAL A 112 -12.54 -9.76 14.88
N LEU A 113 -12.85 -9.99 13.61
CA LEU A 113 -12.69 -9.01 12.53
C LEU A 113 -13.88 -8.04 12.40
N GLU A 114 -15.05 -8.41 12.89
CA GLU A 114 -16.27 -7.59 12.91
C GLU A 114 -16.38 -6.68 14.15
N PHE A 115 -15.47 -6.83 15.13
CA PHE A 115 -15.41 -6.00 16.34
C PHE A 115 -15.02 -4.55 16.02
#